data_AF-A0A846B330-F1
#
_entry.id   AF-A0A846B330-F1
#
_cell.length_a   1.000
_cell.length_b   1.000
_cell.length_c   1.000
_cell.angle_alpha   90.00
_cell.angle_beta   90.00
_cell.angle_gamma   90.00
#
_symmetry.space_group_name_H-M   'P 1'
#
loop_
_entity.id
_entity.type
_entity.pdbx_description
1 polymer ?
#
loop_
_entity_poly.entity_id
_entity_poly.type
_entity_poly.pdbx_seq_one_letter_code
_entity_poly.pdbx_strand_id
1 'polypeptide(L)'
;MNTTIDNTLLALLLALKNLENPLNTQEQEALADVGQQLKLDSNDWDFIEDDLMATIHGNDALNQLYQKAKAKLDACDRPIPTDLLPTDAELENALPRESKGGTRAHFEGKPDEQSNEILNLATNVVSTEKPEETAKKLSFLERLSQFLNQPSKND
;
A
#
# COMPACT_ATOMS: atom_id res chain seq x y z
N MET A 1 -4.88 14.17 9.12
CA MET A 1 -3.85 13.13 9.35
C MET A 1 -4.57 11.80 9.49
N ASN A 2 -4.86 11.16 8.36
CA ASN A 2 -5.29 9.75 8.31
C ASN A 2 -4.05 8.82 8.34
N THR A 3 -3.06 9.20 9.16
CA THR A 3 -1.71 8.61 9.20
C THR A 3 -1.73 7.12 9.51
N THR A 4 -2.77 6.61 10.17
CA THR A 4 -2.92 5.19 10.49
C THR A 4 -3.20 4.36 9.26
N ILE A 5 -4.17 4.76 8.43
CA ILE A 5 -4.57 4.05 7.20
C ILE A 5 -3.41 4.06 6.21
N ASP A 6 -2.84 5.24 5.95
CA ASP A 6 -1.73 5.39 5.00
C ASP A 6 -0.52 4.54 5.42
N ASN A 7 -0.17 4.55 6.71
CA ASN A 7 0.91 3.69 7.22
C ASN A 7 0.59 2.20 7.09
N THR A 8 -0.67 1.78 7.33
CA THR A 8 -1.09 0.38 7.16
C THR A 8 -0.97 -0.04 5.69
N LEU A 9 -1.46 0.77 4.76
CA LEU A 9 -1.39 0.47 3.32
C LEU A 9 0.05 0.53 2.78
N LEU A 10 0.86 1.50 3.21
CA LEU A 10 2.28 1.57 2.87
C LEU A 10 3.05 0.38 3.44
N ALA A 11 2.75 -0.06 4.66
CA ALA A 11 3.37 -1.23 5.26
C ALA A 11 3.04 -2.50 4.46
N LEU A 12 1.79 -2.66 4.02
CA LEU A 12 1.38 -3.75 3.13
C LEU A 12 2.16 -3.74 1.82
N LEU A 13 2.24 -2.59 1.14
CA LEU A 13 2.96 -2.45 -0.12
C LEU A 13 4.46 -2.77 0.03
N LEU A 14 5.09 -2.29 1.11
CA LEU A 14 6.47 -2.62 1.44
C LEU A 14 6.65 -4.12 1.73
N ALA A 15 5.68 -4.75 2.40
CA ALA A 15 5.73 -6.18 2.68
C ALA A 15 5.63 -7.00 1.39
N LEU A 16 4.67 -6.69 0.52
CA LEU A 16 4.49 -7.33 -0.80
C LEU A 16 5.74 -7.19 -1.68
N LYS A 17 6.38 -6.03 -1.69
CA LYS A 17 7.64 -5.83 -2.43
C LYS A 17 8.75 -6.76 -1.94
N ASN A 18 8.88 -6.92 -0.62
CA ASN A 18 9.95 -7.68 0.00
C ASN A 18 9.62 -9.18 0.13
N LEU A 19 8.42 -9.60 -0.24
CA LEU A 19 8.01 -10.98 -0.17
C LEU A 19 8.77 -11.80 -1.22
N GLU A 20 9.61 -12.73 -0.77
CA GLU A 20 10.41 -13.58 -1.67
C GLU A 20 9.56 -14.69 -2.30
N ASN A 21 8.69 -15.29 -1.48
CA ASN A 21 7.78 -16.35 -1.92
C ASN A 21 6.52 -15.74 -2.54
N PRO A 22 6.05 -16.24 -3.70
CA PRO A 22 4.77 -15.83 -4.25
C PRO A 22 3.62 -16.10 -3.28
N LEU A 23 2.59 -15.24 -3.35
CA LEU A 23 1.34 -15.50 -2.66
C LEU A 23 0.65 -16.71 -3.30
N ASN A 24 -0.06 -17.50 -2.48
CA ASN A 24 -0.92 -18.54 -3.00
C ASN A 24 -2.25 -17.97 -3.52
N THR A 25 -3.03 -18.77 -4.25
CA THR A 25 -4.28 -18.33 -4.87
C THR A 25 -5.29 -17.79 -3.85
N GLN A 26 -5.42 -18.42 -2.68
CA GLN A 26 -6.34 -17.97 -1.65
C GLN A 26 -5.92 -16.62 -1.06
N GLU A 27 -4.63 -16.39 -0.87
CA GLU A 27 -4.08 -15.11 -0.40
C GLU A 27 -4.26 -14.00 -1.45
N GLN A 28 -4.07 -14.32 -2.73
CA GLN A 28 -4.31 -13.39 -3.84
C GLN A 28 -5.78 -13.00 -3.94
N GLU A 29 -6.70 -13.96 -3.84
CA GLU A 29 -8.14 -13.71 -3.83
C GLU A 29 -8.56 -12.85 -2.64
N ALA A 30 -8.06 -13.14 -1.43
CA ALA A 30 -8.36 -12.34 -0.25
C ALA A 30 -7.86 -10.89 -0.36
N LEU A 31 -6.66 -10.68 -0.90
CA LEU A 31 -6.15 -9.33 -1.17
C LEU A 31 -6.96 -8.61 -2.27
N ALA A 32 -7.45 -9.34 -3.28
CA ALA A 32 -8.31 -8.77 -4.30
C ALA A 32 -9.67 -8.34 -3.73
N ASP A 33 -10.25 -9.12 -2.82
CA ASP A 33 -11.48 -8.77 -2.09
C ASP A 33 -11.28 -7.51 -1.25
N VAL A 34 -10.18 -7.39 -0.52
CA VAL A 34 -9.80 -6.16 0.19
C VAL A 34 -9.70 -4.98 -0.78
N GLY A 35 -9.07 -5.17 -1.95
CA GLY A 35 -9.02 -4.15 -3.00
C GLY A 35 -10.41 -3.71 -3.48
N GLN A 36 -11.33 -4.66 -3.63
CA GLN A 36 -12.71 -4.35 -3.99
C GLN A 36 -13.42 -3.56 -2.88
N GLN A 37 -13.24 -3.93 -1.61
CA GLN A 37 -13.83 -3.21 -0.48
C GLN A 37 -13.29 -1.77 -0.39
N LEU A 38 -11.97 -1.58 -0.50
CA LEU A 38 -11.33 -0.24 -0.54
C LEU A 38 -11.91 0.64 -1.64
N LYS A 39 -12.22 0.06 -2.79
CA LYS A 39 -12.82 0.75 -3.94
C LYS A 39 -14.29 1.08 -3.73
N LEU A 40 -15.05 0.21 -3.05
CA LEU A 40 -16.49 0.34 -2.86
C LEU A 40 -16.84 1.30 -1.73
N ASP A 41 -16.19 1.17 -0.57
CA ASP A 41 -16.44 2.03 0.59
C ASP A 41 -15.22 2.10 1.52
N SER A 42 -14.25 2.94 1.16
CA SER A 42 -13.08 3.20 2.01
C SER A 42 -13.40 3.88 3.35
N ASN A 43 -14.65 4.30 3.59
CA ASN A 43 -15.06 4.84 4.89
C ASN A 43 -15.33 3.73 5.91
N ASP A 44 -15.56 2.49 5.47
CA ASP A 44 -15.72 1.32 6.35
C ASP A 44 -14.36 0.68 6.69
N TRP A 45 -13.41 1.53 7.08
CA TRP A 45 -12.01 1.13 7.28
C TRP A 45 -11.84 0.05 8.34
N ASP A 46 -12.58 0.10 9.44
CA ASP A 46 -12.44 -0.90 10.52
C ASP A 46 -12.74 -2.31 10.02
N PHE A 47 -13.76 -2.48 9.16
CA PHE A 47 -14.08 -3.76 8.54
C PHE A 47 -13.03 -4.20 7.52
N ILE A 48 -12.57 -3.25 6.68
CA ILE A 48 -11.53 -3.51 5.68
C ILE A 48 -10.20 -3.90 6.34
N GLU A 49 -9.85 -3.24 7.44
CA GLU A 49 -8.64 -3.51 8.22
C GLU A 49 -8.69 -4.92 8.81
N ASP A 50 -9.83 -5.35 9.35
CA ASP A 50 -9.98 -6.70 9.90
C ASP A 50 -9.73 -7.79 8.83
N ASP A 51 -10.33 -7.66 7.64
CA ASP A 51 -10.13 -8.61 6.53
C ASP A 51 -8.69 -8.59 6.00
N LEU A 52 -8.10 -7.39 5.89
CA LEU A 52 -6.70 -7.22 5.51
C LEU A 52 -5.77 -7.89 6.53
N MET A 53 -5.98 -7.63 7.81
CA MET A 53 -5.15 -8.16 8.88
C MET A 53 -5.31 -9.68 9.01
N ALA A 54 -6.50 -10.23 8.77
CA ALA A 54 -6.72 -11.67 8.70
C ALA A 54 -5.88 -12.31 7.57
N THR A 55 -5.85 -11.68 6.40
CA THR A 55 -5.03 -12.13 5.26
C THR A 55 -3.54 -12.07 5.57
N ILE A 56 -3.08 -10.95 6.16
CA ILE A 56 -1.68 -10.78 6.57
C ILE A 56 -1.28 -11.82 7.61
N HIS A 57 -2.08 -12.00 8.66
CA HIS A 57 -1.79 -12.95 9.74
C HIS A 57 -1.82 -14.41 9.29
N GLY A 58 -2.58 -14.72 8.22
CA GLY A 58 -2.60 -16.05 7.61
C GLY A 58 -1.29 -16.47 6.94
N ASN A 59 -0.39 -15.51 6.65
CA ASN A 59 0.90 -15.77 6.02
C ASN A 59 2.05 -15.25 6.89
N ASP A 60 2.80 -16.16 7.51
CA ASP A 60 3.88 -15.81 8.45
C ASP A 60 4.95 -14.87 7.85
N ALA A 61 5.33 -15.09 6.59
CA ALA A 61 6.35 -14.28 5.92
C ALA A 61 5.84 -12.86 5.64
N LEU A 62 4.61 -12.76 5.12
CA LEU A 62 3.94 -11.48 4.87
C LEU A 62 3.74 -10.72 6.18
N ASN A 63 3.26 -11.39 7.22
CA ASN A 63 3.06 -10.81 8.55
C ASN A 63 4.35 -10.23 9.12
N GLN A 64 5.45 -11.00 9.11
CA GLN A 64 6.73 -10.51 9.62
C GLN A 64 7.23 -9.27 8.87
N LEU A 65 7.11 -9.27 7.54
CA LEU A 65 7.51 -8.14 6.70
C LEU A 65 6.61 -6.92 6.95
N TYR A 66 5.30 -7.14 7.07
CA TYR A 66 4.31 -6.12 7.38
C TYR A 66 4.60 -5.45 8.72
N GLN A 67 4.72 -6.23 9.80
CA GLN A 67 4.98 -5.70 11.14
C GLN A 67 6.29 -4.92 11.19
N LYS A 68 7.34 -5.41 10.50
CA LYS A 68 8.63 -4.70 10.40
C LYS A 68 8.51 -3.38 9.64
N ALA A 69 7.74 -3.33 8.56
CA ALA A 69 7.51 -2.11 7.81
C ALA A 69 6.66 -1.11 8.60
N LYS A 70 5.57 -1.59 9.20
CA LYS A 70 4.63 -0.82 10.03
C LYS A 70 5.34 -0.19 11.22
N ALA A 71 6.15 -0.95 11.96
CA ALA A 71 6.91 -0.43 13.08
C ALA A 71 7.88 0.71 12.68
N LYS A 72 8.46 0.66 11.48
CA LYS A 72 9.32 1.74 10.98
C LYS A 72 8.54 2.98 10.57
N LEU A 73 7.39 2.79 9.92
CA LEU A 73 6.49 3.87 9.54
C LEU A 73 5.94 4.58 10.77
N ASP A 74 5.53 3.82 11.79
CA ASP A 74 4.97 4.35 13.03
C ASP A 74 6.04 5.00 13.92
N ALA A 75 7.30 4.56 13.85
CA ALA A 75 8.43 5.21 14.52
C ALA A 75 9.01 6.40 13.72
N CYS A 76 8.52 6.66 12.50
CA CYS A 76 9.00 7.76 11.68
C CYS A 76 8.28 9.06 12.07
N ASP A 77 8.85 9.80 13.01
CA ASP A 77 8.33 11.11 13.46
C ASP A 77 8.47 12.22 12.40
N ARG A 78 9.07 11.92 11.25
CA ARG A 78 9.23 12.87 10.13
C ARG A 78 8.14 12.61 9.09
N PRO A 79 7.49 13.66 8.55
CA PRO A 79 6.57 13.48 7.44
C PRO A 79 7.31 12.86 6.26
N ILE A 80 6.68 11.91 5.57
CA ILE A 80 7.22 11.33 4.35
C ILE A 80 7.26 12.45 3.29
N PRO A 81 8.46 12.81 2.78
CA PRO A 81 8.58 13.82 1.74
C PRO A 81 7.78 13.45 0.49
N THR A 82 7.15 14.43 -0.16
CA THR A 82 6.31 14.21 -1.34
C THR A 82 7.08 13.66 -2.54
N ASP A 83 8.38 13.91 -2.64
CA ASP A 83 9.27 13.34 -3.65
C ASP A 83 9.57 11.84 -3.43
N LEU A 84 9.22 11.29 -2.27
CA LEU A 84 9.24 9.85 -2.01
C LEU A 84 7.91 9.15 -2.35
N LEU A 85 6.87 9.90 -2.72
CA LEU A 85 5.63 9.33 -3.22
C LEU A 85 5.80 8.78 -4.65
N PRO A 86 4.88 7.92 -5.11
CA PRO A 86 4.91 7.41 -6.48
C PRO A 86 4.66 8.54 -7.47
N THR A 87 5.40 8.53 -8.58
CA THR A 87 5.13 9.42 -9.72
C THR A 87 4.06 8.83 -10.64
N ASP A 88 3.36 9.69 -11.39
CA ASP A 88 2.38 9.24 -12.41
C ASP A 88 2.97 8.19 -13.36
N ALA A 89 4.22 8.38 -13.79
CA ALA A 89 4.90 7.44 -14.68
C ALA A 89 5.18 6.07 -14.04
N GLU A 90 5.45 6.03 -12.73
CA GLU A 90 5.62 4.76 -11.99
C GLU A 90 4.28 4.03 -11.87
N LEU A 91 3.20 4.76 -11.61
CA LEU A 91 1.85 4.21 -11.54
C LEU A 91 1.41 3.63 -12.89
N GLU A 92 1.63 4.36 -13.99
CA GLU A 92 1.25 3.92 -15.34
C GLU A 92 2.02 2.68 -15.81
N ASN A 93 3.26 2.50 -15.36
CA ASN A 93 4.10 1.36 -15.74
C ASN A 93 3.83 0.12 -14.87
N ALA A 94 3.52 0.30 -13.59
CA ALA A 94 3.28 -0.81 -12.67
C ALA A 94 1.88 -1.38 -12.79
N LEU A 95 0.86 -0.55 -13.07
CA LEU A 95 -0.53 -0.96 -13.08
C LEU A 95 -1.00 -1.36 -14.50
N PRO A 96 -1.67 -2.52 -14.65
CA PRO A 96 -2.15 -2.99 -15.95
C PRO A 96 -3.16 -1.99 -16.56
N ARG A 97 -3.10 -1.78 -17.88
CA ARG A 97 -3.90 -0.77 -18.60
C ARG A 97 -5.43 -0.90 -18.41
N GLU A 98 -5.95 -2.07 -18.03
CA GLU A 98 -7.37 -2.27 -17.74
C GLU A 98 -7.84 -1.65 -16.42
N SER A 99 -6.92 -1.32 -15.50
CA SER A 99 -7.22 -0.49 -14.32
C SER A 99 -7.54 0.97 -14.69
N LYS A 100 -7.32 1.39 -15.94
CA LYS A 100 -7.68 2.72 -16.47
C LYS A 100 -9.19 2.94 -16.65
N GLY A 101 -10.02 1.94 -16.36
CA GLY A 101 -11.49 2.05 -16.33
C GLY A 101 -12.04 2.71 -15.05
N GLY A 102 -11.22 2.95 -14.03
CA GLY A 102 -11.57 3.80 -12.91
C GLY A 102 -11.29 5.25 -13.26
N THR A 103 -12.33 6.00 -13.65
CA THR A 103 -12.36 7.45 -13.51
C THR A 103 -11.69 7.81 -12.18
N ARG A 104 -10.67 8.68 -12.17
CA ARG A 104 -10.22 9.34 -10.93
C ARG A 104 -11.51 9.82 -10.27
N ALA A 105 -11.93 9.19 -9.16
CA ALA A 105 -13.17 9.57 -8.52
C ALA A 105 -13.05 11.07 -8.22
N HIS A 106 -13.84 11.87 -8.92
CA HIS A 106 -13.88 13.30 -8.68
C HIS A 106 -14.53 13.46 -7.31
N PHE A 107 -13.70 13.60 -6.28
CA PHE A 107 -14.15 13.92 -4.94
C PHE A 107 -14.60 15.38 -4.91
N GLU A 108 -15.89 15.63 -4.68
CA GLU A 108 -16.45 16.96 -4.38
C GLU A 108 -16.15 17.38 -2.92
N GLY A 109 -14.96 17.08 -2.41
CA GLY A 109 -14.49 17.45 -1.08
C GLY A 109 -13.03 17.85 -1.14
N LYS A 110 -12.61 18.82 -0.32
CA LYS A 110 -11.21 19.26 -0.26
C LYS A 110 -10.30 18.04 -0.02
N PRO A 111 -9.46 17.64 -0.97
CA PRO A 111 -8.68 16.43 -0.85
C PRO A 111 -7.54 16.66 0.14
N ASP A 112 -7.38 15.74 1.08
CA ASP A 112 -6.06 15.42 1.62
C ASP A 112 -5.39 14.60 0.50
N GLU A 113 -4.74 15.29 -0.45
CA GLU A 113 -4.29 14.72 -1.73
C GLU A 113 -3.41 13.46 -1.54
N GLN A 114 -2.68 13.39 -0.43
CA GLN A 114 -1.76 12.30 -0.12
C GLN A 114 -2.45 10.98 0.27
N SER A 115 -3.46 11.03 1.15
CA SER A 115 -4.14 9.80 1.60
C SER A 115 -4.93 9.14 0.47
N ASN A 116 -5.49 9.94 -0.44
CA ASN A 116 -6.18 9.42 -1.61
C ASN A 116 -5.24 8.72 -2.59
N GLU A 117 -4.00 9.18 -2.73
CA GLU A 117 -3.01 8.56 -3.63
C GLU A 117 -2.54 7.20 -3.10
N ILE A 118 -2.21 7.12 -1.81
CA ILE A 118 -1.79 5.86 -1.18
C ILE A 118 -2.93 4.84 -1.20
N LEU A 119 -4.15 5.27 -0.86
CA LEU A 119 -5.34 4.44 -0.93
C LEU A 119 -5.58 3.88 -2.34
N ASN A 120 -5.60 4.75 -3.36
CA ASN A 120 -5.82 4.34 -4.75
C ASN A 120 -4.71 3.41 -5.25
N LEU A 121 -3.46 3.69 -4.87
CA LEU A 121 -2.34 2.83 -5.22
C LEU A 121 -2.48 1.44 -4.60
N ALA A 122 -2.69 1.39 -3.28
CA ALA A 122 -2.82 0.13 -2.56
C ALA A 122 -3.98 -0.70 -3.14
N THR A 123 -5.13 -0.07 -3.34
CA THR A 123 -6.31 -0.65 -4.01
C THR A 123 -5.93 -1.30 -5.33
N ASN A 124 -5.21 -0.58 -6.20
CA ASN A 124 -4.84 -1.11 -7.52
C ASN A 124 -3.83 -2.25 -7.44
N VAL A 125 -2.84 -2.19 -6.54
CA VAL A 125 -1.82 -3.23 -6.39
C VAL A 125 -2.43 -4.53 -5.89
N VAL A 126 -3.23 -4.47 -4.81
CA VAL A 126 -3.85 -5.66 -4.22
C VAL A 126 -4.90 -6.29 -5.12
N SER A 127 -5.49 -5.51 -6.04
CA SER A 127 -6.43 -6.00 -7.06
C SER A 127 -5.76 -6.63 -8.28
N THR A 128 -4.42 -6.69 -8.37
CA THR A 128 -3.74 -7.36 -9.50
C THR A 128 -3.65 -8.87 -9.28
N GLU A 129 -3.54 -9.66 -10.36
CA GLU A 129 -3.35 -11.12 -10.27
C GLU A 129 -2.12 -11.53 -9.46
N LYS A 130 -1.09 -10.67 -9.42
CA LYS A 130 0.15 -10.91 -8.69
C LYS A 130 0.59 -9.65 -7.92
N PRO A 131 -0.04 -9.38 -6.76
CA PRO A 131 0.21 -8.16 -5.99
C PRO A 131 1.69 -7.95 -5.64
N GLU A 132 2.41 -9.02 -5.31
CA GLU A 132 3.83 -9.02 -4.99
C GLU A 132 4.71 -8.63 -6.19
N GLU A 133 4.39 -9.12 -7.40
CA GLU A 133 5.13 -8.75 -8.62
C GLU A 133 4.85 -7.30 -9.01
N THR A 134 3.61 -6.84 -8.84
CA THR A 134 3.22 -5.44 -9.07
C THR A 134 3.93 -4.51 -8.09
N ALA A 135 3.95 -4.84 -6.79
CA ALA A 135 4.66 -4.07 -5.78
C ALA A 135 6.17 -3.99 -6.05
N LYS A 136 6.78 -5.07 -6.53
CA LYS A 136 8.22 -5.08 -6.88
C LYS A 136 8.59 -4.08 -7.97
N LYS A 137 7.70 -3.82 -8.93
CA LYS A 137 7.90 -2.84 -10.03
C LYS A 137 7.86 -1.38 -9.57
N LEU A 138 7.31 -1.11 -8.39
CA LEU A 138 7.22 0.24 -7.84
C LEU A 138 8.56 0.65 -7.22
N SER A 139 9.30 1.50 -7.92
CA SER A 139 10.60 2.02 -7.46
C SER A 139 10.47 2.98 -6.27
N PHE A 140 9.35 3.67 -6.11
CA PHE A 140 9.15 4.53 -4.93
C PHE A 140 9.21 3.74 -3.61
N LEU A 141 8.75 2.47 -3.59
CA LEU A 141 8.84 1.62 -2.40
C LEU A 141 10.29 1.32 -2.00
N GLU A 142 11.22 1.32 -2.96
CA GLU A 142 12.64 1.23 -2.65
C GLU A 142 13.16 2.53 -2.03
N ARG A 143 12.78 3.70 -2.60
CA ARG A 143 13.11 5.02 -2.03
C ARG A 143 12.56 5.19 -0.62
N LEU A 144 11.31 4.78 -0.40
CA LEU A 144 10.65 4.80 0.90
C LEU A 144 11.35 3.88 1.90
N SER A 145 11.67 2.65 1.50
CA SER A 145 12.43 1.72 2.35
C SER A 145 13.79 2.32 2.76
N GLN A 146 14.52 2.93 1.81
CA GLN A 146 15.79 3.59 2.11
C GLN A 146 15.61 4.74 3.11
N PHE A 147 14.61 5.59 2.92
CA PHE A 147 14.28 6.69 3.83
C PHE A 147 13.98 6.20 5.26
N LEU A 148 13.16 5.14 5.39
CA LEU A 148 12.81 4.55 6.68
C LEU A 148 13.99 3.86 7.38
N ASN A 149 15.06 3.51 6.64
CA ASN A 149 16.27 2.92 7.19
C ASN A 149 17.36 3.95 7.53
N GLN A 150 17.18 5.22 7.14
CA GLN A 150 18.14 6.25 7.50
C GLN A 150 17.98 6.61 8.99
N PRO A 151 19.07 6.65 9.77
CA PRO A 151 18.99 7.15 11.13
C PRO A 151 18.46 8.58 11.10
N SER A 152 17.49 8.88 11.97
CA SER A 152 17.05 10.25 12.22
C SER A 152 18.30 11.05 12.60
N LYS A 153 18.77 11.93 11.71
CA LYS A 153 19.81 12.89 12.08
C LYS A 153 19.18 13.80 13.13
N ASN A 154 19.51 13.56 14.39
CA ASN A 154 19.42 14.58 15.42
C ASN A 154 20.48 15.63 15.05
N ASP A 155 20.04 16.76 14.49
CA ASP A 155 20.78 18.02 14.58
C ASP A 155 20.38 18.73 15.88
#